data_AF-A0A7K0PBG9-F1
#
_entry.id   AF-A0A7K0PBG9-F1
#
_cell.length_a   1.000
_cell.length_b   1.000
_cell.length_c   1.000
_cell.angle_alpha   90.00
_cell.angle_beta   90.00
_cell.angle_gamma   90.00
#
_symmetry.space_group_name_H-M   'P 1'
#
loop_
_entity.id
_entity.type
_entity.pdbx_description
1 polymer ?
#
loop_
_entity_poly.entity_id
_entity_poly.type
_entity_poly.pdbx_seq_one_letter_code
_entity_poly.pdbx_strand_id
1 'polypeptide(L)'
;MALRARNPDRALEAARMMGDVPLSAAAQITSLLAERDDPRYDVAAARLAARLTLERRLGLEDADTVLTSVARLPDEEALSQLLGYCRRAAP
;
A
#
# COMPACT_ATOMS: atom_id res chain seq x y z
N MET A 1 -6.82 -9.11 -14.76
CA MET A 1 -6.52 -8.32 -13.54
C MET A 1 -5.38 -7.34 -13.83
N ALA A 2 -5.57 -6.05 -13.57
CA ALA A 2 -4.59 -5.00 -13.87
C ALA A 2 -3.23 -5.20 -13.14
N LEU A 3 -3.25 -5.69 -11.89
CA LEU A 3 -2.05 -6.05 -11.14
C LEU A 3 -1.25 -7.18 -11.83
N ARG A 4 -1.93 -8.20 -12.36
CA ARG A 4 -1.30 -9.31 -13.10
C ARG A 4 -0.66 -8.83 -14.42
N ALA A 5 -1.17 -7.73 -14.99
CA ALA A 5 -0.59 -7.11 -16.17
C ALA A 5 0.57 -6.14 -15.84
N ARG A 6 0.89 -5.94 -14.54
CA ARG A 6 1.92 -5.01 -14.04
C ARG A 6 1.89 -3.64 -14.69
N ASN A 7 0.68 -3.12 -14.96
CA ASN A 7 0.47 -1.83 -15.59
C ASN A 7 -0.09 -0.84 -14.54
N PRO A 8 0.69 0.15 -14.10
CA PRO A 8 0.32 1.05 -13.02
C PRO A 8 -0.86 1.96 -13.37
N ASP A 9 -0.98 2.40 -14.63
CA ASP A 9 -2.11 3.23 -15.08
C ASP A 9 -3.42 2.45 -15.01
N ARG A 10 -3.43 1.21 -15.50
CA ARG A 10 -4.60 0.34 -15.40
C ARG A 10 -4.94 -0.02 -13.96
N ALA A 11 -3.94 -0.12 -13.08
CA ALA A 11 -4.15 -0.41 -11.67
C ALA A 11 -4.77 0.79 -10.94
N LEU A 12 -4.29 2.01 -11.23
CA LEU A 12 -4.84 3.26 -10.68
C LEU A 12 -6.23 3.58 -11.23
N GLU A 13 -6.47 3.33 -12.52
CA GLU A 13 -7.78 3.49 -13.14
C GLU A 13 -8.80 2.51 -12.54
N ALA A 14 -8.45 1.22 -12.43
CA ALA A 14 -9.29 0.22 -11.76
C ALA A 14 -9.54 0.58 -10.27
N ALA A 15 -8.56 1.16 -9.59
CA ALA A 15 -8.69 1.66 -8.23
C ALA A 15 -9.66 2.83 -8.11
N ARG A 16 -9.59 3.81 -9.03
CA ARG A 16 -10.53 4.96 -9.07
C ARG A 16 -11.96 4.53 -9.40
N MET A 17 -12.14 3.51 -10.24
CA MET A 17 -13.45 2.99 -10.60
C MET A 17 -14.18 2.25 -9.45
N MET A 18 -13.46 1.83 -8.40
CA MET A 18 -14.04 1.02 -7.31
C MET A 18 -14.29 1.77 -5.99
N GLY A 19 -14.09 3.09 -5.93
CA GLY A 19 -14.51 3.94 -4.80
C GLY A 19 -13.73 3.77 -3.48
N ASP A 20 -13.44 2.53 -3.07
CA ASP A 20 -12.66 2.16 -1.90
C ASP A 20 -11.74 0.97 -2.22
N VAL A 21 -10.49 1.27 -2.57
CA VAL A 21 -9.48 0.22 -2.78
C VAL A 21 -9.18 -0.45 -1.43
N PRO A 22 -9.31 -1.78 -1.29
CA PRO A 22 -8.92 -2.48 -0.08
C PRO A 22 -7.46 -2.20 0.27
N LEU A 23 -7.12 -2.10 1.56
CA LEU A 23 -5.74 -1.82 2.02
C LEU A 23 -4.70 -2.77 1.39
N SER A 24 -5.04 -4.05 1.25
CA SER A 24 -4.17 -5.05 0.62
C SER A 24 -3.91 -4.76 -0.87
N ALA A 25 -4.93 -4.32 -1.60
CA ALA A 25 -4.78 -3.90 -2.99
C ALA A 25 -4.00 -2.58 -3.09
N ALA A 26 -4.21 -1.64 -2.18
CA ALA A 26 -3.45 -0.39 -2.12
C ALA A 26 -1.95 -0.66 -1.85
N ALA A 27 -1.62 -1.61 -0.97
CA ALA A 27 -0.24 -2.04 -0.75
C ALA A 27 0.41 -2.63 -2.01
N GLN A 28 -0.30 -3.52 -2.72
CA GLN A 28 0.20 -4.10 -3.98
C GLN A 28 0.38 -3.06 -5.09
N ILE A 29 -0.55 -2.10 -5.22
CA ILE A 29 -0.43 -1.00 -6.18
C ILE A 29 0.79 -0.13 -5.83
N THR A 30 0.97 0.21 -4.56
CA THR A 30 2.10 1.03 -4.11
C THR A 30 3.43 0.34 -4.36
N SER A 31 3.52 -0.97 -4.09
CA SER A 31 4.69 -1.78 -4.43
C SER A 31 4.95 -1.78 -5.95
N LEU A 32 3.91 -1.96 -6.76
CA LEU A 32 4.04 -1.91 -8.22
C LEU A 32 4.52 -0.54 -8.73
N LEU A 33 4.11 0.56 -8.10
CA LEU A 33 4.62 1.90 -8.43
C LEU A 33 6.11 2.02 -8.09
N ALA A 34 6.53 1.51 -6.93
CA ALA A 34 7.93 1.47 -6.52
C ALA A 34 8.79 0.63 -7.49
N GLU A 35 8.33 -0.56 -7.88
CA GLU A 35 9.00 -1.42 -8.87
C GLU A 35 9.24 -0.76 -10.24
N ARG A 36 8.48 0.29 -10.55
CA ARG A 36 8.49 0.98 -11.84
C ARG A 36 9.15 2.35 -11.77
N ASP A 37 9.70 2.73 -10.62
CA ASP A 37 10.18 4.08 -10.34
C ASP A 37 9.12 5.15 -10.74
N ASP A 38 7.85 4.84 -10.49
CA ASP A 38 6.74 5.68 -10.92
C ASP A 38 6.66 6.94 -10.03
N PRO A 39 6.57 8.16 -10.59
CA PRO A 39 6.56 9.41 -9.82
C PRO A 39 5.36 9.54 -8.87
N ARG A 40 4.34 8.69 -9.02
CA ARG A 40 3.17 8.65 -8.14
C ARG A 40 3.43 7.85 -6.85
N TYR A 41 4.57 7.16 -6.75
CA TYR A 41 4.91 6.33 -5.60
C TYR A 41 4.86 7.12 -4.28
N ASP A 42 5.51 8.27 -4.18
CA ASP A 42 5.58 9.04 -2.92
C ASP A 42 4.19 9.39 -2.36
N VAL A 43 3.28 9.80 -3.24
CA VAL A 43 1.89 10.13 -2.87
C VAL A 43 1.12 8.87 -2.48
N ALA A 44 1.30 7.77 -3.20
CA ALA A 44 0.65 6.50 -2.90
C ALA A 44 1.16 5.90 -1.57
N ALA A 45 2.46 5.96 -1.33
CA ALA A 45 3.15 5.57 -0.12
C ALA A 45 2.63 6.32 1.10
N ALA A 46 2.62 7.66 1.05
CA ALA A 46 2.09 8.49 2.14
C ALA A 46 0.61 8.19 2.42
N ARG A 47 -0.20 8.02 1.37
CA ARG A 47 -1.62 7.69 1.52
C ARG A 47 -1.82 6.30 2.11
N LEU A 48 -1.04 5.30 1.69
CA LEU A 48 -1.12 3.94 2.23
C LEU A 48 -0.79 3.92 3.72
N ALA A 49 0.31 4.57 4.12
CA ALA A 49 0.70 4.66 5.52
C ALA A 49 -0.39 5.32 6.38
N ALA A 50 -0.90 6.48 5.95
CA ALA A 50 -1.98 7.17 6.64
C ALA A 50 -3.25 6.30 6.77
N ARG A 51 -3.63 5.62 5.69
CA ARG A 51 -4.79 4.72 5.69
C ARG A 51 -4.60 3.55 6.63
N LEU A 52 -3.44 2.90 6.63
CA LEU A 52 -3.14 1.79 7.55
C LEU A 52 -3.23 2.27 9.01
N THR A 53 -2.61 3.39 9.34
CA THR A 53 -2.63 3.94 10.70
C THR A 53 -4.05 4.27 11.17
N LEU A 54 -4.87 4.90 10.31
CA LEU A 54 -6.22 5.34 10.66
C LEU A 54 -7.24 4.20 10.64
N GLU A 55 -7.28 3.41 9.55
CA GLU A 55 -8.28 2.34 9.38
C GLU A 55 -8.03 1.14 10.31
N ARG A 56 -6.77 0.92 10.74
CA ARG A 56 -6.40 -0.14 11.70
C ARG A 56 -6.19 0.35 13.12
N ARG A 57 -6.35 1.65 13.39
CA ARG A 57 -6.14 2.27 14.71
C ARG A 57 -4.79 1.87 15.33
N LEU A 58 -3.74 1.95 14.52
CA LEU A 58 -2.40 1.52 14.94
C LEU A 58 -1.83 2.45 16.01
N GLY A 59 -1.12 1.88 16.98
CA GLY A 59 -0.30 2.64 17.92
C GLY A 59 0.95 3.21 17.24
N LEU A 60 1.69 4.07 17.96
CA LEU A 60 2.88 4.75 17.43
C LEU A 60 3.96 3.79 16.91
N GLU A 61 4.22 2.69 17.62
CA GLU A 61 5.21 1.68 17.24
C GLU A 61 4.83 0.95 15.94
N ASP A 62 3.56 0.56 15.82
CA ASP A 62 3.03 -0.04 14.59
C ASP A 62 3.05 0.97 13.42
N ALA A 63 2.78 2.25 13.69
CA ALA A 63 2.81 3.30 12.67
C ALA A 63 4.24 3.55 12.15
N ASP A 64 5.23 3.60 13.03
CA ASP A 64 6.65 3.73 12.66
C ASP A 64 7.12 2.54 11.82
N THR A 65 6.69 1.34 12.21
CA THR A 65 6.93 0.11 11.44
C THR A 65 6.32 0.21 10.04
N VAL A 66 5.06 0.64 9.92
CA VAL A 66 4.40 0.86 8.62
C VAL A 66 5.15 1.87 7.76
N LEU A 67 5.58 3.00 8.32
CA LEU A 67 6.34 4.02 7.58
C LEU A 67 7.66 3.44 7.05
N THR A 68 8.38 2.70 7.90
CA THR A 68 9.64 2.04 7.54
C THR A 68 9.43 0.98 6.46
N SER A 69 8.39 0.15 6.56
CA SER A 69 8.08 -0.85 5.54
C SER A 69 7.67 -0.20 4.22
N VAL A 70 6.90 0.89 4.24
CA VAL A 70 6.53 1.61 3.01
C VAL A 70 7.77 2.14 2.29
N ALA A 71 8.72 2.75 3.01
CA ALA A 71 9.96 3.30 2.45
C ALA A 71 10.91 2.24 1.85
N ARG A 72 10.73 0.96 2.22
CA ARG A 72 11.53 -0.16 1.70
C ARG A 72 10.92 -0.80 0.45
N LEU A 73 9.70 -0.44 0.06
CA LEU A 73 9.10 -1.00 -1.16
C LEU A 73 10.01 -0.73 -2.37
N PRO A 74 10.15 -1.71 -3.30
CA PRO A 74 9.32 -2.91 -3.47
C PRO A 74 9.85 -4.19 -2.78
N ASP A 75 10.65 -4.06 -1.72
CA ASP A 75 11.14 -5.21 -0.95
C ASP A 75 10.01 -6.18 -0.51
N GLU A 76 10.21 -7.49 -0.74
CA GLU A 76 9.17 -8.50 -0.55
C GLU A 76 8.82 -8.72 0.93
N GLU A 77 9.82 -8.61 1.81
CA GLU A 77 9.62 -8.67 3.26
C GLU A 77 8.78 -7.48 3.74
N ALA A 78 9.13 -6.27 3.29
CA ALA A 78 8.38 -5.06 3.58
C ALA A 78 6.93 -5.12 3.08
N LEU A 79 6.70 -5.62 1.87
CA LEU A 79 5.35 -5.82 1.34
C LEU A 79 4.56 -6.85 2.16
N SER A 80 5.18 -7.97 2.52
CA SER A 80 4.56 -9.01 3.35
C SER A 80 4.15 -8.48 4.72
N GLN A 81 4.98 -7.63 5.32
CA GLN A 81 4.70 -6.96 6.59
C GLN A 81 3.50 -6.01 6.47
N LEU A 82 3.44 -5.17 5.43
CA LEU A 82 2.30 -4.30 5.16
C LEU A 82 1.00 -5.10 4.95
N LEU A 83 1.06 -6.22 4.24
CA LEU A 83 -0.09 -7.12 4.08
C LEU A 83 -0.53 -7.77 5.40
N GLY A 84 0.40 -7.98 6.34
CA GLY A 84 0.10 -8.36 7.72
C GLY A 84 -0.79 -7.34 8.41
N TYR A 85 -0.41 -6.06 8.38
CA TYR A 85 -1.21 -4.96 8.92
C TYR A 85 -2.57 -4.81 8.21
N CYS A 86 -2.63 -5.07 6.92
CA CYS A 86 -3.90 -5.07 6.17
C CYS A 86 -4.91 -6.09 6.71
N ARG A 87 -4.45 -7.21 7.29
CA ARG A 87 -5.32 -8.29 7.83
C ARG A 87 -5.68 -8.12 9.30
N ARG A 88 -4.95 -7.28 10.04
CA ARG A 88 -5.20 -7.05 11.47
C ARG A 88 -6.59 -6.45 11.66
N ALA A 89 -7.42 -7.05 12.49
CA ALA A 89 -8.70 -6.44 12.86
C ALA A 89 -8.41 -5.17 13.68
N ALA A 90 -9.14 -4.09 13.41
CA ALA A 90 -9.12 -2.94 14.32
C ALA A 90 -9.72 -3.40 15.67
N PRO A 91 -9.09 -3.07 16.81
CA PRO A 91 -9.64 -3.38 18.11
C PRO A 91 -10.98 -2.65 18.37
#